data_AF-A0A3N5VQ63-F1
#
_entry.id   AF-A0A3N5VQ63-F1
#
_cell.length_a   1.000
_cell.length_b   1.000
_cell.length_c   1.000
_cell.angle_alpha   90.00
_cell.angle_beta   90.00
_cell.angle_gamma   90.00
#
_symmetry.space_group_name_H-M   'P 1'
#
loop_
_entity.id
_entity.type
_entity.pdbx_description
1 polymer ?
#
loop_
_entity_poly.entity_id
_entity_poly.type
_entity_poly.pdbx_seq_one_letter_code
_entity_poly.pdbx_strand_id
1 'polypeptide(L)'
;MTDAPRQCRGKVCVLTSVHMPFDGRIFHKEARSLVKAGYDVTLIARHTKEEVGGGVRVLPLPAPKNRIERVAKVMRRLHRLAVQENADVYHFHDPELMI
;
A
#
# COMPACT_ATOMS: atom_id res chain seq x y z
N MET A 1 -23.95 23.17 -7.74
CA MET A 1 -23.79 21.74 -8.07
C MET A 1 -22.87 21.16 -7.00
N THR A 2 -23.46 20.70 -5.90
CA THR A 2 -22.75 20.09 -4.78
C THR A 2 -22.50 18.63 -5.15
N ASP A 3 -21.24 18.26 -5.36
CA ASP A 3 -20.85 16.86 -5.50
C ASP A 3 -21.31 16.10 -4.25
N ALA A 4 -22.22 15.15 -4.44
CA ALA A 4 -22.59 14.21 -3.39
C ALA A 4 -21.31 13.48 -2.92
N PRO A 5 -21.15 13.20 -1.62
CA PRO A 5 -19.99 12.47 -1.14
C PRO A 5 -19.96 11.12 -1.85
N ARG A 6 -18.91 10.88 -2.66
CA ARG A 6 -18.68 9.55 -3.25
C ARG A 6 -18.60 8.57 -2.09
N GLN A 7 -19.60 7.71 -1.95
CA GLN A 7 -19.52 6.61 -1.01
C GLN A 7 -18.29 5.77 -1.39
N CYS A 8 -17.33 5.72 -0.47
CA CYS A 8 -16.18 4.84 -0.58
C CYS A 8 -16.70 3.40 -0.56
N ARG A 9 -16.39 2.62 -1.61
CA ARG A 9 -16.84 1.22 -1.74
C ARG A 9 -16.18 0.28 -0.72
N GLY A 10 -15.16 0.76 -0.02
CA GLY A 10 -14.36 0.01 0.95
C GLY A 10 -12.89 0.47 0.91
N LYS A 11 -12.14 0.04 1.92
CA LYS A 11 -10.71 0.28 2.06
C LYS A 11 -9.91 -0.91 1.54
N VAL A 12 -8.95 -0.64 0.66
CA VAL A 12 -8.03 -1.65 0.13
C VAL A 12 -6.60 -1.27 0.50
N CYS A 13 -5.88 -2.19 1.15
CA CYS A 13 -4.47 -2.03 1.46
C CYS A 13 -3.63 -2.98 0.59
N VAL A 14 -2.77 -2.41 -0.24
CA VAL A 14 -1.83 -3.14 -1.09
C VAL A 14 -0.46 -3.11 -0.44
N LEU A 15 0.19 -4.28 -0.31
CA LEU A 15 1.39 -4.48 0.46
C LEU A 15 2.53 -5.00 -0.42
N THR A 16 3.66 -4.30 -0.41
CA THR A 16 4.92 -4.76 -1.00
C THR A 16 6.12 -4.31 -0.16
N SER A 17 7.08 -5.21 0.01
CA SER A 17 8.35 -5.01 0.68
C SER A 17 9.53 -4.84 -0.29
N VAL A 18 9.37 -5.19 -1.58
CA VAL A 18 10.44 -5.09 -2.60
C VAL A 18 10.22 -3.95 -3.59
N HIS A 19 8.97 -3.62 -3.92
CA HIS A 19 8.66 -2.66 -4.98
C HIS A 19 8.65 -1.20 -4.50
N MET A 20 9.02 -0.30 -5.42
CA MET A 20 8.89 1.15 -5.25
C MET A 20 7.44 1.58 -5.51
N PRO A 21 6.94 2.67 -4.90
CA PRO A 21 5.52 2.98 -4.85
C PRO A 21 4.87 3.38 -6.18
N PHE A 22 5.63 3.65 -7.23
CA PHE A 22 5.10 4.13 -8.53
C PHE A 22 5.44 3.18 -9.68
N ASP A 23 5.48 1.88 -9.40
CA ASP A 23 5.74 0.89 -10.44
C ASP A 23 4.54 0.71 -11.41
N GLY A 24 4.83 0.16 -12.59
CA GLY A 24 3.85 0.00 -13.66
C GLY A 24 2.74 -1.02 -13.39
N ARG A 25 2.90 -1.94 -12.45
CA ARG A 25 1.94 -3.01 -12.15
C ARG A 25 1.07 -2.62 -10.95
N ILE A 26 1.67 -2.48 -9.78
CA ILE A 26 0.97 -2.25 -8.52
C ILE A 26 0.31 -0.87 -8.54
N PHE A 27 1.07 0.19 -8.79
CA PHE A 27 0.53 1.54 -8.70
C PHE A 27 -0.34 1.89 -9.91
N HIS A 28 0.23 1.79 -11.12
CA HIS A 28 -0.42 2.31 -12.30
C HIS A 28 -1.60 1.48 -12.80
N LYS A 29 -1.51 0.15 -12.72
CA LYS A 29 -2.56 -0.75 -13.25
C LYS A 29 -3.54 -1.19 -12.16
N GLU A 30 -3.07 -1.48 -10.96
CA GLU A 30 -3.93 -2.00 -9.88
C GLU A 30 -4.48 -0.88 -9.01
N ALA A 31 -3.65 -0.21 -8.21
CA ALA A 31 -4.07 0.76 -7.19
C ALA A 31 -4.85 1.93 -7.78
N ARG A 32 -4.37 2.53 -8.89
CA ARG A 32 -5.11 3.62 -9.56
C ARG A 32 -6.43 3.16 -10.17
N SER A 33 -6.54 1.91 -10.59
CA SER A 33 -7.81 1.38 -11.11
C SER A 33 -8.82 1.18 -9.99
N LEU A 34 -8.38 0.72 -8.82
CA LEU A 34 -9.21 0.64 -7.61
C LEU A 34 -9.70 2.03 -7.15
N VAL A 35 -8.81 3.04 -7.14
CA VAL A 35 -9.21 4.43 -6.85
C VAL A 35 -10.27 4.91 -7.84
N LYS A 36 -10.08 4.67 -9.15
CA LYS A 36 -11.08 5.02 -10.19
C LYS A 36 -12.42 4.30 -10.01
N ALA A 37 -12.39 3.08 -9.46
CA ALA A 37 -13.59 2.32 -9.11
C ALA A 37 -14.27 2.79 -7.81
N GLY A 38 -13.67 3.74 -7.08
CA GLY A 38 -14.27 4.36 -5.90
C GLY A 38 -13.86 3.74 -4.56
N TYR A 39 -12.74 3.02 -4.50
CA TYR A 39 -12.16 2.53 -3.24
C TYR A 39 -11.19 3.55 -2.61
N ASP A 40 -11.06 3.54 -1.29
CA ASP A 40 -9.97 4.20 -0.56
C ASP A 40 -8.77 3.25 -0.56
N VAL A 41 -7.68 3.66 -1.22
CA VAL A 41 -6.55 2.77 -1.50
C VAL A 41 -5.29 3.26 -0.82
N THR A 42 -4.71 2.38 -0.01
CA THR A 42 -3.41 2.57 0.61
C THR A 42 -2.41 1.58 0.03
N LEU A 43 -1.23 2.07 -0.37
CA LEU A 43 -0.09 1.29 -0.80
C LEU A 43 1.03 1.41 0.22
N ILE A 44 1.40 0.30 0.86
CA ILE A 44 2.57 0.22 1.73
C ILE A 44 3.72 -0.33 0.89
N ALA A 45 4.73 0.50 0.60
CA ALA A 45 5.80 0.17 -0.35
C ALA A 45 7.14 0.80 0.05
N ARG A 46 8.24 0.40 -0.61
CA ARG A 46 9.58 0.94 -0.33
C ARG A 46 9.65 2.41 -0.71
N HIS A 47 9.69 3.27 0.30
CA HIS A 47 9.72 4.71 0.09
C HIS A 47 10.33 5.46 1.27
N THR A 48 10.69 6.72 1.04
CA THR A 48 11.32 7.58 2.05
C THR A 48 10.34 8.52 2.74
N LYS A 49 9.17 8.75 2.16
CA LYS A 49 8.16 9.69 2.66
C LYS A 49 6.75 9.15 2.44
N GLU A 50 5.83 9.65 3.25
CA GLU A 50 4.41 9.47 2.99
C GLU A 50 3.97 10.50 1.94
N GLU A 51 3.19 10.06 0.96
CA GLU A 51 2.59 10.96 -0.02
C GLU A 51 1.32 10.37 -0.65
N VAL A 52 0.56 11.23 -1.32
CA VAL A 52 -0.62 10.81 -2.09
C VAL A 52 -0.34 11.01 -3.57
N GLY A 53 -0.41 9.92 -4.34
CA GLY A 53 -0.19 9.93 -5.79
C GLY A 53 -1.41 9.39 -6.52
N GLY A 54 -2.02 10.18 -7.42
CA GLY A 54 -3.15 9.71 -8.22
C GLY A 54 -4.34 9.19 -7.41
N GLY A 55 -4.53 9.72 -6.19
CA GLY A 55 -5.55 9.31 -5.23
C GLY A 55 -5.20 8.08 -4.38
N VAL A 56 -4.01 7.51 -4.54
CA VAL A 56 -3.49 6.40 -3.71
C VAL A 56 -2.64 6.99 -2.59
N ARG A 57 -2.92 6.62 -1.33
CA ARG A 57 -2.10 6.98 -0.16
C ARG A 57 -0.91 6.03 -0.06
N VAL A 58 0.31 6.55 -0.07
CA VAL A 58 1.53 5.76 -0.04
C VAL A 58 2.16 5.86 1.35
N LEU A 59 2.19 4.74 2.08
CA LEU A 59 2.86 4.65 3.37
C LEU A 59 4.29 4.11 3.19
N PRO A 60 5.31 4.80 3.75
CA PRO A 60 6.70 4.45 3.48
C PRO A 60 7.20 3.27 4.31
N LEU A 61 7.81 2.31 3.61
CA LEU A 61 8.71 1.32 4.17
C LEU A 61 10.17 1.65 3.85
N PRO A 62 11.07 1.67 4.84
CA PRO A 62 12.47 1.91 4.60
C PRO A 62 13.11 0.75 3.82
N ALA A 63 14.12 1.06 3.00
CA ALA A 63 14.95 0.04 2.40
C ALA A 63 15.75 -0.72 3.48
N PRO A 64 15.73 -2.06 3.49
CA PRO A 64 16.54 -2.83 4.44
C PRO A 64 18.03 -2.78 4.06
N LYS A 65 18.93 -2.73 5.05
CA LYS A 65 20.38 -2.78 4.81
C LYS A 65 20.88 -4.19 4.53
N ASN A 66 20.18 -5.21 5.05
CA ASN A 66 20.53 -6.62 4.89
C ASN A 66 19.29 -7.54 5.05
N ARG A 67 19.47 -8.84 4.79
CA ARG A 67 18.38 -9.83 4.83
C ARG A 67 17.75 -9.95 6.22
N ILE A 68 18.56 -9.87 7.28
CA ILE A 68 18.08 -9.95 8.67
C ILE A 68 17.20 -8.74 8.99
N GLU A 69 17.62 -7.54 8.62
CA GLU A 69 16.85 -6.32 8.83
C GLU A 69 15.53 -6.32 8.03
N ARG A 70 15.54 -6.87 6.81
CA ARG A 70 14.33 -7.07 6.01
C ARG A 70 13.30 -7.89 6.78
N VAL A 71 13.70 -9.06 7.26
CA VAL A 71 12.78 -9.97 7.98
C VAL A 71 12.38 -9.40 9.34
N ALA A 72 13.33 -8.95 10.16
CA ALA A 72 13.05 -8.58 11.54
C ALA A 72 12.41 -7.20 11.72
N LYS A 73 12.81 -6.20 10.90
CA LYS A 73 12.36 -4.81 11.07
C LYS A 73 11.37 -4.37 10.00
N VAL A 74 11.67 -4.62 8.72
CA VAL A 74 10.81 -4.15 7.63
C VAL A 74 9.47 -4.90 7.66
N MET A 75 9.48 -6.23 7.78
CA MET A 75 8.22 -6.99 7.87
C MET A 75 7.42 -6.65 9.12
N ARG A 76 8.08 -6.48 10.28
CA ARG A 76 7.40 -6.04 11.51
C ARG A 76 6.72 -4.67 11.32
N ARG A 77 7.40 -3.73 10.65
CA ARG A 77 6.84 -2.41 10.34
C ARG A 77 5.68 -2.51 9.35
N LEU A 78 5.83 -3.30 8.28
CA LEU A 78 4.79 -3.55 7.29
C LEU A 78 3.55 -4.13 7.97
N HIS A 79 3.70 -5.17 8.78
CA HIS A 79 2.62 -5.77 9.54
C HIS A 79 1.93 -4.76 10.46
N ARG A 80 2.70 -3.95 11.20
CA ARG A 80 2.13 -2.92 12.07
C ARG A 80 1.32 -1.89 11.29
N LEU A 81 1.87 -1.37 10.19
CA LEU A 81 1.16 -0.40 9.35
C LEU A 81 -0.10 -1.03 8.73
N ALA A 82 -0.02 -2.28 8.26
CA ALA A 82 -1.15 -3.00 7.71
C ALA A 82 -2.28 -3.15 8.75
N VAL A 83 -1.97 -3.59 9.98
CA VAL A 83 -2.96 -3.71 11.06
C VAL A 83 -3.56 -2.35 11.44
N GLN A 84 -2.73 -1.29 11.50
CA GLN A 84 -3.20 0.06 11.80
C GLN A 84 -4.11 0.62 10.71
N GLU A 85 -3.88 0.26 9.46
CA GLU A 85 -4.70 0.69 8.32
C GLU A 85 -6.13 0.15 8.41
N ASN A 86 -6.32 -1.02 9.04
CA ASN A 86 -7.63 -1.65 9.25
C ASN A 86 -8.51 -1.64 7.99
N ALA A 87 -7.97 -2.17 6.89
CA ALA A 87 -8.62 -2.24 5.60
C ALA A 87 -9.59 -3.43 5.52
N ASP A 88 -10.59 -3.31 4.65
CA ASP A 88 -11.55 -4.38 4.40
C ASP A 88 -10.92 -5.53 3.59
N VAL A 89 -9.97 -5.19 2.72
CA VAL A 89 -9.24 -6.13 1.85
C VAL A 89 -7.75 -5.81 1.85
N TYR A 90 -6.92 -6.85 1.96
CA TYR A 90 -5.47 -6.77 1.85
C TYR A 90 -4.96 -7.54 0.62
N HIS A 91 -4.18 -6.88 -0.22
CA HIS A 91 -3.50 -7.48 -1.36
C HIS A 91 -2.01 -7.62 -1.06
N PHE A 92 -1.54 -8.86 -0.90
CA PHE A 92 -0.13 -9.16 -0.74
C PHE A 92 0.50 -9.36 -2.12
N HIS A 93 1.45 -8.51 -2.50
CA HIS A 93 2.08 -8.60 -3.83
C HIS A 93 3.32 -9.50 -3.84
N ASP A 94 4.08 -9.51 -2.75
CA ASP A 94 5.32 -10.27 -2.68
C ASP A 94 5.10 -11.63 -2.00
N PRO A 95 5.65 -12.75 -2.52
CA PRO A 95 5.45 -14.08 -1.94
C PRO A 95 5.89 -14.20 -0.48
N GLU A 96 6.92 -13.45 -0.06
CA GLU A 96 7.43 -13.49 1.31
C GLU A 96 6.46 -12.91 2.36
N LEU A 97 5.38 -12.26 1.94
CA LEU A 97 4.38 -11.73 2.88
C LEU A 97 3.38 -12.78 3.35
N MET A 98 3.40 -13.98 2.75
CA MET A 98 2.50 -15.09 3.07
C MET A 98 3.13 -16.14 4.00
N ILE A 99 4.38 -15.96 4.40
CA ILE A 99 5.20 -16.94 5.13
C ILE A 99 5.58 -16.41 6.51
#